data_AF-A0A2E6WFL2-F1
#
_entry.id   AF-A0A2E6WFL2-F1
#
_cell.length_a   1.000
_cell.length_b   1.000
_cell.length_c   1.000
_cell.angle_alpha   90.00
_cell.angle_beta   90.00
_cell.angle_gamma   90.00
#
_symmetry.space_group_name_H-M   'P 1'
#
loop_
_entity.id
_entity.type
_entity.pdbx_description
1 polymer ?
#
loop_
_entity_poly.entity_id
_entity_poly.type
_entity_poly.pdbx_seq_one_letter_code
_entity_poly.pdbx_strand_id
1 'polypeptide(L)'
;MQRFVNSPKSAALIAITLCFLTALPAWGQVTITPAMRKAENALRVKITRAGNWFAQGKIDESADLVEEVQKEFEEQMKGADQQQIALYSKVYNMLKKAHALLELEGIVLAELKAPVVAKPMPKPVVPVKPGDGPETLTEMPAGKISFVNHVTPILMAKCGNCHVRQARGMFSMESYETLMKGPDAGVVIFPKDPAGSRIIEVIEEGDMPRGGLKVTDLELAVLKKWIEEGAEFDADDPKELLVDLNPNASVGDLPVVKPMKSTGTETVSFKNDIAPILVANCASCHGFGDRPSGRFDLASFSAMMRGGENGPPILPGNPDESFLVKKLLGTGGGQRMPRGRDPLDDAQMELITTWIQEGATFDGLDFTSNIRRVVAIAVAENSTHDELAAQRTALAASNWNLALPGINHATADTTNFHLLGTQTEAQLKEFGTQAEEIAKKVSLTLKLPAEKPLLKGKITLFFFNARYDYGEFGKMIEERSIPRIWKGHFNYDIVDAYGTVLIPRSEDYTLNGLVAEHIAGIYARSLGDVPSWFSNGLSRTIAAKVVKDDARINAWKESIQTAASRVEKSSDIVTGKLGGEDGALLSYSYVQFLMSNNARWNSLVSAVGNGASFKDAFTKAYGDSPEKISEIWWKTGS
;
A
#
# COMPACT_ATOMS: atom_id res chain seq x y z
N MET A 1 49.22 -19.60 -47.40
CA MET A 1 49.81 -20.93 -47.65
C MET A 1 48.70 -21.98 -47.65
N GLN A 2 48.55 -22.60 -48.82
CA GLN A 2 47.92 -23.87 -49.21
C GLN A 2 46.93 -24.63 -48.29
N ARG A 3 45.79 -24.97 -48.93
CA ARG A 3 44.93 -26.15 -48.71
C ARG A 3 45.65 -27.47 -48.99
N PHE A 4 45.23 -28.54 -48.31
CA PHE A 4 45.06 -29.92 -48.80
C PHE A 4 43.96 -30.55 -47.92
N VAL A 5 42.76 -30.95 -48.35
CA VAL A 5 42.30 -31.89 -49.39
C VAL A 5 42.65 -33.36 -49.09
N ASN A 6 41.69 -34.15 -48.61
CA ASN A 6 41.13 -35.31 -49.34
C ASN A 6 40.03 -36.06 -48.56
N SER A 7 38.89 -36.27 -49.24
CA SER A 7 37.92 -37.37 -49.04
C SER A 7 38.27 -38.50 -50.04
N PRO A 8 37.41 -39.43 -50.49
CA PRO A 8 36.21 -40.11 -49.96
C PRO A 8 36.27 -41.66 -50.23
N LYS A 9 35.18 -42.39 -49.97
CA LYS A 9 34.58 -43.50 -50.80
C LYS A 9 33.34 -44.04 -50.06
N SER A 10 32.11 -43.80 -50.53
CA SER A 10 31.34 -44.55 -51.57
C SER A 10 30.96 -45.97 -51.11
N ALA A 11 29.75 -46.53 -51.27
CA ALA A 11 28.46 -46.13 -51.83
C ALA A 11 27.44 -47.27 -51.53
N ALA A 12 26.19 -47.11 -51.99
CA ALA A 12 25.10 -48.10 -52.17
C ALA A 12 24.13 -48.33 -50.99
N LEU A 13 22.82 -48.53 -51.17
CA LEU A 13 21.78 -48.20 -52.17
C LEU A 13 20.47 -48.75 -51.55
N ILE A 14 19.34 -48.02 -51.63
CA ILE A 14 17.92 -48.50 -51.79
C ILE A 14 17.34 -49.50 -50.76
N ALA A 15 16.09 -49.49 -50.29
CA ALA A 15 14.94 -48.59 -50.16
C ALA A 15 13.83 -49.42 -49.45
N ILE A 16 13.02 -48.76 -48.61
CA ILE A 16 11.58 -49.04 -48.31
C ILE A 16 11.25 -50.38 -47.58
N THR A 17 10.69 -50.32 -46.37
CA THR A 17 9.22 -50.45 -46.11
C THR A 17 8.87 -50.02 -44.67
N LEU A 18 7.66 -49.45 -44.55
CA LEU A 18 7.01 -48.79 -43.42
C LEU A 18 6.90 -49.59 -42.11
N CYS A 19 7.00 -48.88 -40.99
CA CYS A 19 6.01 -49.03 -39.91
C CYS A 19 5.69 -47.64 -39.33
N PHE A 20 4.45 -47.19 -39.55
CA PHE A 20 3.87 -46.01 -38.91
C PHE A 20 3.74 -46.29 -37.41
N LEU A 21 4.46 -45.54 -36.57
CA LEU A 21 3.97 -45.22 -35.23
C LEU A 21 3.60 -43.74 -35.23
N THR A 22 2.30 -43.50 -35.19
CA THR A 22 1.72 -42.22 -34.82
C THR A 22 2.28 -41.82 -33.46
N ALA A 23 3.04 -40.72 -33.43
CA ALA A 23 3.33 -40.03 -32.20
C ALA A 23 2.01 -39.54 -31.60
N LEU A 24 1.51 -40.24 -30.58
CA LEU A 24 0.49 -39.69 -29.70
C LEU A 24 1.12 -38.49 -28.97
N PRO A 25 0.45 -37.32 -28.92
CA PRO A 25 0.96 -36.21 -28.15
C PRO A 25 0.95 -36.60 -26.67
N ALA A 26 2.06 -36.35 -25.98
CA ALA A 26 2.13 -36.41 -24.53
C ALA A 26 1.23 -35.33 -23.95
N TRP A 27 0.19 -35.72 -23.22
CA TRP A 27 -0.64 -34.80 -22.44
C TRP A 27 -0.05 -34.70 -21.03
N GLY A 28 0.14 -33.47 -20.53
CA GLY A 28 0.23 -33.19 -19.10
C GLY A 28 1.56 -32.62 -18.58
N GLN A 29 1.88 -31.38 -18.96
CA GLN A 29 2.43 -30.32 -18.09
C GLN A 29 2.67 -29.07 -18.96
N VAL A 30 1.72 -28.14 -18.98
CA VAL A 30 1.93 -26.86 -19.67
C VAL A 30 2.52 -25.87 -18.67
N THR A 31 3.83 -25.65 -18.76
CA THR A 31 4.47 -24.47 -18.18
C THR A 31 4.14 -23.26 -19.05
N ILE A 32 3.88 -22.08 -18.47
CA ILE A 32 3.59 -20.86 -19.26
C ILE A 32 4.68 -20.65 -20.32
N THR A 33 4.34 -20.89 -21.58
CA THR A 33 5.31 -20.78 -22.68
C THR A 33 5.48 -19.33 -23.12
N PRO A 34 6.63 -18.96 -23.72
CA PRO A 34 6.80 -17.65 -24.36
C PRO A 34 5.73 -17.37 -25.42
N ALA A 35 5.23 -18.41 -26.10
CA ALA A 35 4.15 -18.29 -27.08
C ALA A 35 2.82 -17.87 -26.40
N MET A 36 2.49 -18.45 -25.25
CA MET A 36 1.29 -18.08 -24.49
C MET A 36 1.35 -16.64 -23.96
N ARG A 37 2.51 -16.19 -23.46
CA ARG A 37 2.70 -14.78 -23.06
C ARG A 37 2.57 -13.82 -24.24
N LYS A 38 3.07 -14.22 -25.40
CA LYS A 38 2.95 -13.42 -26.63
C LYS A 38 1.48 -13.33 -27.08
N ALA A 39 0.73 -14.43 -27.01
CA ALA A 39 -0.68 -14.48 -27.33
C ALA A 39 -1.52 -13.64 -26.34
N GLU A 40 -1.29 -13.77 -25.03
CA GLU A 40 -1.94 -12.94 -24.01
C GLU A 40 -1.70 -11.44 -24.25
N ASN A 41 -0.44 -11.05 -24.51
CA ASN A 41 -0.10 -9.66 -24.75
C ASN A 41 -0.74 -9.13 -26.05
N ALA A 42 -0.87 -9.97 -27.09
CA ALA A 42 -1.55 -9.60 -28.33
C ALA A 42 -3.03 -9.26 -28.07
N LEU A 43 -3.74 -10.08 -27.28
CA LEU A 43 -5.12 -9.80 -26.88
C LEU A 43 -5.24 -8.50 -26.08
N ARG A 44 -4.31 -8.26 -25.14
CA ARG A 44 -4.27 -7.00 -24.37
C ARG A 44 -4.09 -5.77 -25.24
N VAL A 45 -3.26 -5.85 -26.27
CA VAL A 45 -3.05 -4.74 -27.21
C VAL A 45 -4.33 -4.49 -28.02
N LYS A 46 -4.96 -5.54 -28.55
CA LYS A 46 -6.20 -5.42 -29.32
C LYS A 46 -7.33 -4.80 -28.48
N ILE A 47 -7.55 -5.27 -27.26
CA ILE A 47 -8.62 -4.74 -26.41
C ILE A 47 -8.34 -3.31 -25.92
N THR A 48 -7.07 -2.93 -25.74
CA THR A 48 -6.70 -1.54 -25.44
C THR A 48 -7.01 -0.64 -26.63
N ARG A 49 -6.75 -1.11 -27.86
CA ARG A 49 -7.11 -0.40 -29.09
C ARG A 49 -8.62 -0.25 -29.23
N ALA A 50 -9.40 -1.29 -28.92
CA ALA A 50 -10.86 -1.22 -28.91
C ALA A 50 -11.37 -0.13 -27.93
N GLY A 51 -10.78 -0.05 -26.73
CA GLY A 51 -11.09 1.01 -25.77
C GLY A 51 -10.74 2.42 -26.26
N ASN A 52 -9.64 2.58 -27.01
CA ASN A 52 -9.29 3.86 -27.62
C ASN A 52 -10.26 4.28 -28.73
N TRP A 53 -10.75 3.32 -29.52
CA TRP A 53 -11.79 3.58 -30.53
C TRP A 53 -13.13 3.95 -29.91
N PHE A 54 -13.51 3.28 -28.83
CA PHE A 54 -14.67 3.65 -28.03
C PHE A 54 -14.59 5.10 -27.54
N ALA A 55 -13.45 5.50 -26.96
CA ALA A 55 -13.23 6.87 -26.49
C ALA A 55 -13.22 7.93 -27.61
N GLN A 56 -13.02 7.52 -28.88
CA GLN A 56 -13.06 8.38 -30.05
C GLN A 56 -14.44 8.41 -30.73
N GLY A 57 -15.46 7.75 -30.15
CA GLY A 57 -16.81 7.66 -30.69
C GLY A 57 -16.96 6.65 -31.84
N LYS A 58 -15.96 5.80 -32.07
CA LYS A 58 -16.00 4.70 -33.06
C LYS A 58 -16.54 3.43 -32.40
N ILE A 59 -17.83 3.45 -32.13
CA ILE A 59 -18.48 2.45 -31.27
C ILE A 59 -18.62 1.10 -32.00
N ASP A 60 -18.99 1.09 -33.28
CA ASP A 60 -19.13 -0.13 -34.08
C ASP A 60 -17.77 -0.83 -34.29
N GLU A 61 -16.72 -0.08 -34.63
CA GLU A 61 -15.38 -0.67 -34.79
C GLU A 61 -14.76 -1.13 -33.46
N SER A 62 -15.18 -0.52 -32.35
CA SER A 62 -14.84 -1.01 -31.02
C SER A 62 -15.54 -2.33 -30.73
N ALA A 63 -16.83 -2.44 -31.03
CA ALA A 63 -17.62 -3.65 -30.84
C ALA A 63 -17.07 -4.84 -31.63
N ASP A 64 -16.79 -4.64 -32.93
CA ASP A 64 -16.21 -5.67 -33.82
C ASP A 64 -14.89 -6.21 -33.25
N LEU A 65 -14.03 -5.32 -32.75
CA LEU A 65 -12.72 -5.70 -32.22
C LEU A 65 -12.84 -6.38 -30.85
N VAL A 66 -13.82 -6.01 -30.02
CA VAL A 66 -14.09 -6.70 -28.74
C VAL A 66 -14.59 -8.12 -29.01
N GLU A 67 -15.47 -8.31 -30.01
CA GLU A 67 -15.96 -9.63 -30.41
C GLU A 67 -14.81 -10.51 -30.94
N GLU A 68 -13.89 -9.96 -31.73
CA GLU A 68 -12.69 -10.66 -32.19
C GLU A 68 -11.83 -11.12 -31.01
N VAL A 69 -11.56 -10.23 -30.05
CA VAL A 69 -10.76 -10.56 -28.86
C VAL A 69 -11.46 -11.61 -28.00
N GLN A 70 -12.79 -11.56 -27.88
CA GLN A 70 -13.54 -12.57 -27.14
C GLN A 70 -13.40 -13.95 -27.78
N LYS A 71 -13.55 -14.07 -29.11
CA LYS A 71 -13.39 -15.35 -29.82
C LYS A 71 -11.99 -15.93 -29.64
N GLU A 72 -10.97 -15.10 -29.77
CA GLU A 72 -9.58 -15.53 -29.57
C GLU A 72 -9.30 -15.91 -28.11
N PHE A 73 -9.84 -15.15 -27.15
CA PHE A 73 -9.76 -15.50 -25.73
C PHE A 73 -10.41 -16.85 -25.45
N GLU A 74 -11.63 -17.09 -25.92
CA GLU A 74 -12.35 -18.35 -25.72
C GLU A 74 -11.59 -19.55 -26.32
N GLU A 75 -10.95 -19.39 -27.48
CA GLU A 75 -10.09 -20.41 -28.06
C GLU A 75 -8.87 -20.72 -27.18
N GLN A 76 -8.22 -19.69 -26.63
CA GLN A 76 -7.12 -19.86 -25.68
C GLN A 76 -7.59 -20.47 -24.35
N MET A 77 -8.87 -20.43 -24.01
CA MET A 77 -9.41 -20.98 -22.77
C MET A 77 -9.89 -22.44 -22.89
N LYS A 78 -9.92 -23.04 -24.08
CA LYS A 78 -10.30 -24.45 -24.27
C LYS A 78 -9.28 -25.38 -23.61
N GLY A 79 -9.69 -26.08 -22.55
CA GLY A 79 -8.81 -27.01 -21.81
C GLY A 79 -7.71 -26.30 -21.01
N ALA A 80 -7.86 -25.01 -20.72
CA ALA A 80 -6.87 -24.23 -19.98
C ALA A 80 -6.73 -24.70 -18.53
N ASP A 81 -5.50 -24.83 -18.05
CA ASP A 81 -5.17 -25.11 -16.65
C ASP A 81 -5.15 -23.84 -15.79
N GLN A 82 -4.92 -23.99 -14.49
CA GLN A 82 -4.93 -22.88 -13.53
C GLN A 82 -3.86 -21.82 -13.81
N GLN A 83 -2.70 -22.19 -14.38
CA GLN A 83 -1.62 -21.25 -14.70
C GLN A 83 -1.96 -20.43 -15.94
N GLN A 84 -2.57 -21.05 -16.94
CA GLN A 84 -3.08 -20.39 -18.14
C GLN A 84 -4.27 -19.46 -17.81
N ILE A 85 -5.21 -19.90 -16.97
CA ILE A 85 -6.29 -19.04 -16.46
C ILE A 85 -5.72 -17.82 -15.73
N ALA A 86 -4.71 -18.00 -14.87
CA ALA A 86 -4.08 -16.90 -14.16
C ALA A 86 -3.39 -15.90 -15.12
N LEU A 87 -2.72 -16.40 -16.16
CA LEU A 87 -2.08 -15.57 -17.19
C LEU A 87 -3.10 -14.69 -17.93
N TYR A 88 -4.25 -15.26 -18.33
CA TYR A 88 -5.27 -14.55 -19.12
C TYR A 88 -6.33 -13.83 -18.27
N SER A 89 -6.26 -13.90 -16.93
CA SER A 89 -7.19 -13.25 -16.01
C SER A 89 -7.35 -11.74 -16.25
N LYS A 90 -6.26 -11.07 -16.65
CA LYS A 90 -6.26 -9.65 -16.99
C LYS A 90 -7.04 -9.37 -18.28
N VAL A 91 -6.89 -10.21 -19.30
CA VAL A 91 -7.65 -10.12 -20.57
C VAL A 91 -9.14 -10.30 -20.31
N TYR A 92 -9.51 -11.29 -19.49
CA TYR A 92 -10.91 -11.53 -19.10
C TYR A 92 -11.55 -10.30 -18.42
N ASN A 93 -10.87 -9.68 -17.46
CA ASN A 93 -11.38 -8.49 -16.79
C ASN A 93 -11.51 -7.29 -17.74
N MET A 94 -10.61 -7.18 -18.71
CA MET A 94 -10.69 -6.14 -19.76
C MET A 94 -11.89 -6.40 -20.69
N LEU A 95 -12.15 -7.65 -21.08
CA LEU A 95 -13.33 -8.04 -21.86
C LEU A 95 -14.61 -7.73 -21.10
N LYS A 96 -14.70 -8.11 -19.82
CA LYS A 96 -15.86 -7.81 -18.96
C LYS A 96 -16.16 -6.30 -18.91
N LYS A 97 -15.12 -5.47 -18.77
CA LYS A 97 -15.28 -4.01 -18.77
C LYS A 97 -15.73 -3.48 -20.13
N ALA A 98 -15.17 -4.01 -21.22
CA ALA A 98 -15.54 -3.61 -22.58
C ALA A 98 -16.99 -3.96 -22.92
N HIS A 99 -17.47 -5.16 -22.53
CA HIS A 99 -18.88 -5.56 -22.66
C HIS A 99 -19.81 -4.58 -21.93
N ALA A 100 -19.50 -4.26 -20.67
CA ALA A 100 -20.33 -3.33 -19.89
C ALA A 100 -20.38 -1.93 -20.51
N LEU A 101 -19.28 -1.46 -21.13
CA LEU A 101 -19.25 -0.16 -21.80
C LEU A 101 -20.05 -0.17 -23.11
N LEU A 102 -19.96 -1.23 -23.91
CA LEU A 102 -20.72 -1.37 -25.15
C LEU A 102 -22.22 -1.56 -24.90
N GLU A 103 -22.58 -2.26 -23.82
CA GLU A 103 -23.98 -2.43 -23.40
C GLU A 103 -24.63 -1.10 -23.01
N LEU A 104 -23.88 -0.17 -22.41
CA LEU A 104 -24.36 1.19 -22.12
C LEU A 104 -24.65 2.01 -23.40
N GLU A 105 -23.97 1.70 -24.51
CA GLU A 105 -24.23 2.29 -25.83
C GLU A 105 -25.29 1.51 -26.63
N GLY A 106 -25.93 0.50 -26.02
CA GLY A 106 -26.99 -0.31 -26.63
C GLY A 106 -26.50 -1.47 -27.51
N ILE A 107 -25.20 -1.79 -27.50
CA ILE A 107 -24.62 -2.92 -28.24
C ILE A 107 -24.52 -4.13 -27.32
N VAL A 108 -25.20 -5.22 -27.68
CA VAL A 108 -25.19 -6.49 -26.93
C VAL A 108 -24.34 -7.52 -27.68
N LEU A 109 -23.21 -7.90 -27.08
CA LEU A 109 -22.33 -8.95 -27.59
C LEU A 109 -22.72 -10.35 -27.07
N ALA A 110 -22.17 -11.39 -27.68
CA ALA A 110 -22.32 -12.77 -27.21
C ALA A 110 -21.84 -12.93 -25.75
N GLU A 111 -22.52 -13.77 -24.97
CA GLU A 111 -22.21 -13.94 -23.54
C GLU A 111 -20.74 -14.31 -23.30
N LEU A 112 -20.06 -13.48 -22.50
CA LEU A 112 -18.67 -13.73 -22.12
C LEU A 112 -18.59 -14.85 -21.09
N LYS A 113 -18.15 -16.04 -21.52
CA LYS A 113 -17.99 -17.20 -20.64
C LYS A 113 -16.85 -16.98 -19.66
N ALA A 114 -17.13 -17.14 -18.36
CA ALA A 114 -16.10 -17.14 -17.35
C ALA A 114 -15.15 -18.34 -17.57
N PRO A 115 -13.82 -18.18 -17.45
CA PRO A 115 -12.91 -19.31 -17.49
C PRO A 115 -13.17 -20.19 -16.26
N VAL A 116 -13.76 -21.37 -16.49
CA VAL A 116 -14.14 -22.30 -15.43
C VAL A 116 -12.94 -23.18 -15.11
N VAL A 117 -12.46 -23.10 -13.86
CA VAL A 117 -11.50 -24.05 -13.27
C VAL A 117 -12.16 -25.42 -13.22
N ALA A 118 -11.45 -26.51 -13.55
CA ALA A 118 -11.86 -27.84 -13.12
C ALA A 118 -12.07 -27.77 -11.59
N LYS A 119 -13.34 -27.82 -11.17
CA LYS A 119 -13.91 -27.46 -9.85
C LYS A 119 -12.92 -26.94 -8.78
N PRO A 120 -13.14 -25.74 -8.22
CA PRO A 120 -12.48 -25.40 -6.96
C PRO A 120 -12.84 -26.45 -5.91
N MET A 121 -11.86 -26.87 -5.11
CA MET A 121 -12.13 -27.56 -3.85
C MET A 121 -13.21 -26.78 -3.10
N PRO A 122 -14.25 -27.44 -2.58
CA PRO A 122 -15.27 -26.77 -1.80
C PRO A 122 -14.61 -26.05 -0.62
N LYS A 123 -15.05 -24.81 -0.35
CA LYS A 123 -14.72 -24.15 0.92
C LYS A 123 -15.19 -25.07 2.06
N PRO A 124 -14.46 -25.14 3.20
CA PRO A 124 -14.88 -25.94 4.34
C PRO A 124 -16.33 -25.64 4.69
N VAL A 125 -17.15 -26.69 4.76
CA VAL A 125 -18.39 -26.61 5.50
C VAL A 125 -18.00 -26.66 6.96
N VAL A 126 -18.38 -25.63 7.71
CA VAL A 126 -18.10 -25.32 9.12
C VAL A 126 -16.79 -24.55 9.39
N PRO A 127 -16.85 -23.36 10.03
CA PRO A 127 -15.66 -22.70 10.54
C PRO A 127 -15.19 -23.41 11.81
N VAL A 128 -14.14 -24.20 11.69
CA VAL A 128 -13.34 -24.63 12.85
C VAL A 128 -12.44 -23.45 13.23
N LYS A 129 -12.23 -23.19 14.53
CA LYS A 129 -11.48 -22.03 15.01
C LYS A 129 -10.03 -22.03 14.47
N PRO A 130 -9.39 -20.85 14.32
CA PRO A 130 -7.96 -20.80 13.96
C PRO A 130 -7.12 -21.56 15.00
N GLY A 131 -6.41 -22.60 14.56
CA GLY A 131 -5.59 -23.47 15.43
C GLY A 131 -6.14 -24.89 15.61
N ASP A 132 -7.41 -25.11 15.29
CA ASP A 132 -8.06 -26.41 15.34
C ASP A 132 -8.08 -26.99 13.91
N GLY A 133 -7.03 -27.72 13.55
CA GLY A 133 -7.08 -28.62 12.39
C GLY A 133 -8.12 -29.74 12.59
N PRO A 134 -8.26 -30.70 11.65
CA PRO A 134 -9.00 -31.93 11.94
C PRO A 134 -8.53 -32.50 13.28
N GLU A 135 -9.47 -32.97 14.12
CA GLU A 135 -9.27 -33.42 15.51
C GLU A 135 -7.81 -33.84 15.74
N THR A 136 -7.03 -32.97 16.39
CA THR A 136 -5.62 -33.22 16.68
C THR A 136 -5.55 -34.58 17.34
N LEU A 137 -4.80 -35.52 16.74
CA LEU A 137 -4.58 -36.84 17.33
C LEU A 137 -4.26 -36.63 18.82
N THR A 138 -5.10 -37.17 19.70
CA THR A 138 -4.92 -37.04 21.15
C THR A 138 -4.09 -38.19 21.71
N GLU A 139 -3.98 -39.27 20.95
CA GLU A 139 -3.20 -40.46 21.26
C GLU A 139 -2.65 -41.13 20.00
N MET A 140 -1.66 -42.01 20.18
CA MET A 140 -1.06 -42.77 19.09
C MET A 140 -2.06 -43.80 18.52
N PRO A 141 -2.29 -43.84 17.19
CA PRO A 141 -3.15 -44.86 16.60
C PRO A 141 -2.66 -46.28 16.88
N ALA A 142 -3.60 -47.14 17.27
CA ALA A 142 -3.35 -48.56 17.49
C ALA A 142 -3.11 -49.29 16.16
N GLY A 143 -2.11 -50.18 16.12
CA GLY A 143 -1.79 -50.95 14.92
C GLY A 143 -0.98 -50.17 13.89
N LYS A 144 -1.15 -50.52 12.61
CA LYS A 144 -0.45 -49.95 11.46
C LYS A 144 -0.96 -48.54 11.14
N ILE A 145 -0.09 -47.62 10.77
CA ILE A 145 -0.46 -46.24 10.47
C ILE A 145 -1.02 -46.15 9.04
N SER A 146 -2.33 -45.90 8.95
CA SER A 146 -3.04 -45.55 7.72
C SER A 146 -2.55 -44.22 7.12
N PHE A 147 -2.23 -44.20 5.83
CA PHE A 147 -1.89 -42.96 5.13
C PHE A 147 -3.13 -42.06 5.07
N VAL A 148 -4.24 -42.60 4.56
CA VAL A 148 -5.51 -41.85 4.39
C VAL A 148 -6.03 -41.29 5.71
N ASN A 149 -6.04 -42.07 6.79
CA ASN A 149 -6.71 -41.69 8.03
C ASN A 149 -5.84 -40.95 9.04
N HIS A 150 -4.52 -41.18 9.03
CA HIS A 150 -3.62 -40.60 10.04
C HIS A 150 -2.62 -39.61 9.44
N VAL A 151 -2.09 -39.86 8.24
CA VAL A 151 -1.03 -39.03 7.64
C VAL A 151 -1.62 -37.88 6.81
N THR A 152 -2.60 -38.18 5.96
CA THR A 152 -3.24 -37.18 5.08
C THR A 152 -3.80 -35.98 5.86
N PRO A 153 -4.51 -36.14 7.00
CA PRO A 153 -4.98 -35.00 7.79
C PRO A 153 -3.85 -34.12 8.33
N ILE A 154 -2.74 -34.71 8.81
CA ILE A 154 -1.57 -33.97 9.30
C ILE A 154 -0.94 -33.17 8.15
N LEU A 155 -0.65 -33.83 7.03
CA LEU A 155 -0.04 -33.18 5.87
C LEU A 155 -0.92 -32.04 5.36
N MET A 156 -2.22 -32.26 5.20
CA MET A 156 -3.12 -31.23 4.68
C MET A 156 -3.28 -30.04 5.64
N ALA A 157 -3.40 -30.31 6.94
CA ALA A 157 -3.52 -29.27 7.95
C ALA A 157 -2.24 -28.43 8.10
N LYS A 158 -1.06 -29.04 8.04
CA LYS A 158 0.22 -28.38 8.35
C LYS A 158 0.96 -27.88 7.11
N CYS A 159 0.85 -28.60 5.99
CA CYS A 159 1.67 -28.40 4.79
C CYS A 159 0.83 -27.99 3.57
N GLY A 160 -0.47 -28.33 3.54
CA GLY A 160 -1.34 -28.19 2.37
C GLY A 160 -1.45 -26.76 1.82
N ASN A 161 -1.40 -25.73 2.66
CA ASN A 161 -1.54 -24.36 2.19
C ASN A 161 -0.39 -23.91 1.28
N CYS A 162 0.81 -24.46 1.49
CA CYS A 162 1.99 -24.14 0.68
C CYS A 162 2.32 -25.21 -0.36
N HIS A 163 2.18 -26.49 0.00
CA HIS A 163 2.62 -27.62 -0.84
C HIS A 163 1.48 -28.32 -1.59
N VAL A 164 0.24 -27.84 -1.49
CA VAL A 164 -0.89 -28.25 -2.35
C VAL A 164 -1.45 -27.05 -3.10
N ARG A 165 -1.95 -26.02 -2.42
CA ARG A 165 -2.55 -24.84 -3.08
C ARG A 165 -1.57 -24.07 -3.97
N GLN A 166 -0.28 -24.13 -3.68
CA GLN A 166 0.73 -23.26 -4.29
C GLN A 166 2.01 -24.00 -4.73
N ALA A 167 2.09 -25.31 -4.52
CA ALA A 167 3.23 -26.18 -4.86
C ALA A 167 4.61 -25.54 -4.62
N ARG A 168 4.79 -24.91 -3.45
CA ARG A 168 5.99 -24.12 -3.14
C ARG A 168 7.22 -25.02 -3.01
N GLY A 169 8.38 -24.48 -3.40
CA GLY A 169 9.65 -25.19 -3.35
C GLY A 169 9.80 -26.25 -4.44
N MET A 170 9.05 -26.13 -5.55
CA MET A 170 8.99 -27.13 -6.63
C MET A 170 8.54 -28.51 -6.14
N PHE A 171 7.84 -28.54 -5.01
CA PHE A 171 7.34 -29.75 -4.36
C PHE A 171 5.82 -29.65 -4.22
N SER A 172 5.14 -30.70 -4.66
CA SER A 172 3.70 -30.89 -4.52
C SER A 172 3.44 -32.15 -3.71
N MET A 173 2.45 -32.08 -2.82
CA MET A 173 1.87 -33.21 -2.10
C MET A 173 0.36 -33.21 -2.33
N GLU A 174 -0.09 -32.84 -3.52
CA GLU A 174 -1.52 -32.84 -3.86
C GLU A 174 -2.10 -34.25 -3.96
N SER A 175 -1.25 -35.27 -4.16
CA SER A 175 -1.57 -36.69 -4.19
C SER A 175 -0.44 -37.52 -3.54
N TYR A 176 -0.69 -38.81 -3.26
CA TYR A 176 0.35 -39.70 -2.76
C TYR A 176 1.49 -39.87 -3.78
N GLU A 177 1.17 -39.99 -5.07
CA GLU A 177 2.17 -40.10 -6.15
C GLU A 177 3.13 -38.89 -6.16
N THR A 178 2.59 -37.68 -6.03
CA THR A 178 3.40 -36.45 -6.06
C THR A 178 4.23 -36.29 -4.79
N LEU A 179 3.68 -36.63 -3.63
CA LEU A 179 4.41 -36.68 -2.36
C LEU A 179 5.63 -37.61 -2.43
N MET A 180 5.44 -38.84 -2.92
CA MET A 180 6.51 -39.85 -3.00
C MET A 180 7.51 -39.56 -4.11
N LYS A 181 7.11 -38.89 -5.19
CA LYS A 181 8.02 -38.46 -6.26
C LYS A 181 9.02 -37.40 -5.76
N GLY A 182 8.55 -36.47 -4.90
CA GLY A 182 9.36 -35.34 -4.43
C GLY A 182 9.64 -34.29 -5.51
N PRO A 183 10.36 -33.20 -5.17
CA PRO A 183 10.85 -32.21 -6.14
C PRO A 183 11.98 -32.79 -7.03
N ASP A 184 12.32 -32.08 -8.11
CA ASP A 184 13.46 -32.45 -8.98
C ASP A 184 14.81 -32.55 -8.22
N ALA A 185 14.90 -31.89 -7.06
CA ALA A 185 16.07 -31.90 -6.18
C ALA A 185 16.27 -33.21 -5.40
N GLY A 186 15.26 -34.08 -5.30
CA GLY A 186 15.37 -35.36 -4.61
C GLY A 186 14.06 -35.86 -3.99
N VAL A 187 14.13 -37.02 -3.34
CA VAL A 187 12.98 -37.67 -2.70
C VAL A 187 12.76 -37.08 -1.30
N VAL A 188 11.50 -36.86 -0.92
CA VAL A 188 11.13 -36.29 0.39
C VAL A 188 10.92 -37.36 1.46
N ILE A 189 10.44 -38.54 1.05
CA ILE A 189 10.15 -39.70 1.90
C ILE A 189 11.03 -40.88 1.47
N PHE A 190 11.87 -41.38 2.38
CA PHE A 190 12.60 -42.64 2.18
C PHE A 190 11.88 -43.74 2.96
N PRO A 191 11.14 -44.65 2.31
CA PRO A 191 10.46 -45.75 2.98
C PRO A 191 11.41 -46.55 3.87
N LYS A 192 10.97 -46.87 5.08
CA LYS A 192 11.74 -47.57 6.13
C LYS A 192 12.92 -46.77 6.71
N ASP A 193 13.07 -45.51 6.33
CA ASP A 193 14.13 -44.64 6.82
C ASP A 193 13.58 -43.25 7.24
N PRO A 194 12.98 -43.15 8.44
CA PRO A 194 12.52 -41.87 8.98
C PRO A 194 13.66 -40.87 9.17
N ALA A 195 14.85 -41.33 9.57
CA ALA A 195 16.00 -40.45 9.85
C ALA A 195 16.61 -39.85 8.58
N GLY A 196 16.61 -40.60 7.47
CA GLY A 196 17.01 -40.12 6.15
C GLY A 196 15.93 -39.34 5.40
N SER A 197 14.68 -39.35 5.89
CA SER A 197 13.56 -38.67 5.25
C SER A 197 13.60 -37.16 5.45
N ARG A 198 13.72 -36.43 4.34
CA ARG A 198 13.81 -34.96 4.32
C ARG A 198 12.63 -34.29 5.04
N ILE A 199 11.43 -34.87 4.99
CA ILE A 199 10.27 -34.33 5.70
C ILE A 199 10.48 -34.30 7.23
N ILE A 200 11.16 -35.31 7.79
CA ILE A 200 11.41 -35.42 9.22
C ILE A 200 12.50 -34.42 9.62
N GLU A 201 13.60 -34.39 8.87
CA GLU A 201 14.71 -33.45 9.05
C GLU A 201 14.20 -32.00 9.17
N VAL A 202 13.42 -31.53 8.19
CA VAL A 202 12.96 -30.12 8.17
C VAL A 202 11.90 -29.80 9.23
N ILE A 203 11.17 -30.81 9.74
CA ILE A 203 10.23 -30.62 10.86
C ILE A 203 11.01 -30.53 12.17
N GLU A 204 12.00 -31.39 12.38
CA GLU A 204 12.82 -31.42 13.60
C GLU A 204 13.74 -30.18 13.72
N GLU A 205 14.24 -29.69 12.59
CA GLU A 205 15.00 -28.44 12.53
C GLU A 205 14.11 -27.19 12.76
N GLY A 206 12.78 -27.36 12.77
CA GLY A 206 11.82 -26.26 12.92
C GLY A 206 11.71 -25.35 11.68
N ASP A 207 12.23 -25.81 10.55
CA ASP A 207 12.25 -25.11 9.26
C ASP A 207 10.88 -25.16 8.56
N MET A 208 10.12 -26.23 8.83
CA MET A 208 8.75 -26.48 8.38
C MET A 208 7.87 -27.00 9.53
N PRO A 209 6.55 -26.72 9.53
CA PRO A 209 5.83 -25.89 8.56
C PRO A 209 6.01 -24.38 8.84
N ARG A 210 6.06 -23.58 7.77
CA ARG A 210 6.16 -22.11 7.87
C ARG A 210 4.79 -21.45 8.10
N GLY A 211 4.83 -20.22 8.59
CA GLY A 211 3.65 -19.37 8.74
C GLY A 211 2.88 -19.60 10.05
N GLY A 212 3.57 -20.02 11.11
CA GLY A 212 3.01 -20.16 12.46
C GLY A 212 2.24 -21.47 12.71
N LEU A 213 2.25 -22.39 11.75
CA LEU A 213 1.79 -23.76 11.98
C LEU A 213 2.88 -24.55 12.70
N LYS A 214 2.49 -25.58 13.48
CA LYS A 214 3.42 -26.50 14.14
C LYS A 214 2.93 -27.93 14.02
N VAL A 215 3.86 -28.86 13.82
CA VAL A 215 3.65 -30.30 13.97
C VAL A 215 3.93 -30.63 15.44
N THR A 216 2.97 -31.24 16.12
CA THR A 216 3.13 -31.69 17.51
C THR A 216 4.02 -32.93 17.58
N ASP A 217 4.58 -33.23 18.77
CA ASP A 217 5.40 -34.43 18.98
C ASP A 217 4.66 -35.72 18.61
N LEU A 218 3.35 -35.77 18.87
CA LEU A 218 2.49 -36.90 18.52
C LEU A 218 2.29 -37.01 17.00
N GLU A 219 1.97 -35.90 16.32
CA GLU A 219 1.88 -35.88 14.86
C GLU A 219 3.21 -36.28 14.21
N LEU A 220 4.35 -35.81 14.74
CA LEU A 220 5.68 -36.20 14.27
C LEU A 220 5.95 -37.69 14.49
N ALA A 221 5.57 -38.24 15.65
CA ALA A 221 5.70 -39.67 15.94
C ALA A 221 4.88 -40.53 14.96
N VAL A 222 3.67 -40.07 14.60
CA VAL A 222 2.81 -40.74 13.60
C VAL A 222 3.47 -40.74 12.23
N LEU A 223 4.03 -39.60 11.80
CA LEU A 223 4.76 -39.51 10.52
C LEU A 223 5.98 -40.44 10.50
N LYS A 224 6.79 -40.44 11.56
CA LYS A 224 7.97 -41.32 11.67
C LYS A 224 7.57 -42.79 11.61
N LYS A 225 6.55 -43.19 12.37
CA LYS A 225 6.08 -44.58 12.41
C LYS A 225 5.54 -45.03 11.05
N TRP A 226 4.77 -44.20 10.36
CA TRP A 226 4.30 -44.51 9.01
C TRP A 226 5.47 -44.72 8.02
N ILE A 227 6.50 -43.86 8.08
CA ILE A 227 7.69 -44.01 7.22
C ILE A 227 8.43 -45.31 7.56
N GLU A 228 8.62 -45.61 8.85
CA GLU A 228 9.27 -46.83 9.35
C GLU A 228 8.55 -48.09 8.85
N GLU A 229 7.22 -48.07 8.85
CA GLU A 229 6.36 -49.16 8.33
C GLU A 229 6.42 -49.31 6.80
N GLY A 230 7.16 -48.44 6.10
CA GLY A 230 7.36 -48.50 4.66
C GLY A 230 6.60 -47.45 3.86
N ALA A 231 6.05 -46.43 4.54
CA ALA A 231 5.30 -45.34 3.93
C ALA A 231 4.16 -45.81 3.01
N GLU A 232 3.46 -46.89 3.38
CA GLU A 232 2.48 -47.53 2.50
C GLU A 232 1.25 -46.65 2.21
N PHE A 233 0.70 -46.82 1.01
CA PHE A 233 -0.56 -46.21 0.58
C PHE A 233 -1.72 -47.21 0.74
N ASP A 234 -2.81 -46.77 1.35
CA ASP A 234 -3.97 -47.60 1.70
C ASP A 234 -5.29 -47.15 1.05
N ALA A 235 -5.22 -46.49 -0.11
CA ALA A 235 -6.36 -46.18 -0.97
C ALA A 235 -6.21 -46.81 -2.38
N ASP A 236 -7.26 -46.67 -3.20
CA ASP A 236 -7.35 -47.35 -4.50
C ASP A 236 -6.48 -46.70 -5.59
N ASP A 237 -6.41 -45.36 -5.64
CA ASP A 237 -5.65 -44.62 -6.67
C ASP A 237 -4.64 -43.64 -6.04
N PRO A 238 -3.32 -43.86 -6.19
CA PRO A 238 -2.30 -42.95 -5.66
C PRO A 238 -2.29 -41.56 -6.32
N LYS A 239 -3.05 -41.37 -7.41
CA LYS A 239 -3.19 -40.09 -8.12
C LYS A 239 -4.37 -39.27 -7.62
N GLU A 240 -5.26 -39.86 -6.83
CA GLU A 240 -6.38 -39.14 -6.23
C GLU A 240 -5.86 -38.01 -5.32
N LEU A 241 -6.58 -36.88 -5.30
CA LEU A 241 -6.16 -35.73 -4.54
C LEU A 241 -6.31 -36.00 -3.04
N LEU A 242 -5.33 -35.59 -2.24
CA LEU A 242 -5.31 -35.81 -0.79
C LEU A 242 -6.53 -35.24 -0.06
N VAL A 243 -7.16 -34.19 -0.60
CA VAL A 243 -8.40 -33.61 -0.04
C VAL A 243 -9.62 -34.49 -0.23
N ASP A 244 -9.63 -35.30 -1.28
CA ASP A 244 -10.77 -36.14 -1.66
C ASP A 244 -10.68 -37.50 -0.94
N LEU A 245 -9.45 -37.91 -0.58
CA LEU A 245 -9.18 -39.15 0.16
C LEU A 245 -9.76 -39.18 1.57
N ASN A 246 -9.88 -38.04 2.25
CA ASN A 246 -10.38 -38.00 3.62
C ASN A 246 -11.19 -36.73 3.88
N PRO A 247 -12.45 -36.81 4.36
CA PRO A 247 -13.28 -35.64 4.67
C PRO A 247 -12.70 -34.73 5.76
N ASN A 248 -11.81 -35.25 6.61
CA ASN A 248 -11.06 -34.49 7.61
C ASN A 248 -9.76 -33.88 7.05
N ALA A 249 -9.35 -34.22 5.83
CA ALA A 249 -8.15 -33.67 5.19
C ALA A 249 -8.43 -32.28 4.60
N SER A 250 -8.65 -31.29 5.46
CA SER A 250 -8.78 -29.88 5.05
C SER A 250 -7.42 -29.21 5.00
N VAL A 251 -7.20 -28.36 3.99
CA VAL A 251 -6.02 -27.50 3.95
C VAL A 251 -6.10 -26.51 5.11
N GLY A 252 -5.16 -26.61 6.05
CA GLY A 252 -5.11 -25.70 7.20
C GLY A 252 -4.91 -24.26 6.75
N ASP A 253 -5.76 -23.35 7.23
CA ASP A 253 -5.58 -21.93 6.97
C ASP A 253 -4.44 -21.37 7.82
N LEU A 254 -3.63 -20.49 7.22
CA LEU A 254 -2.61 -19.77 7.97
C LEU A 254 -3.27 -18.89 9.04
N PRO A 255 -2.64 -18.72 10.21
CA PRO A 255 -3.11 -17.78 11.21
C PRO A 255 -3.28 -16.39 10.59
N VAL A 256 -4.48 -15.83 10.67
CA VAL A 256 -4.73 -14.46 10.24
C VAL A 256 -4.29 -13.53 11.36
N VAL A 257 -3.09 -12.97 11.23
CA VAL A 257 -2.57 -11.99 12.17
C VAL A 257 -3.23 -10.65 11.88
N LYS A 258 -4.08 -10.19 12.80
CA LYS A 258 -4.74 -8.88 12.70
C LYS A 258 -3.79 -7.79 13.22
N PRO A 259 -3.59 -6.70 12.46
CA PRO A 259 -2.89 -5.51 12.98
C PRO A 259 -3.54 -5.00 14.27
N MET A 260 -2.74 -4.73 15.30
CA MET A 260 -3.19 -4.19 16.58
C MET A 260 -2.65 -2.79 16.79
N LYS A 261 -3.46 -1.89 17.36
CA LYS A 261 -2.98 -0.57 17.80
C LYS A 261 -2.25 -0.72 19.13
N SER A 262 -1.24 0.12 19.35
CA SER A 262 -0.60 0.27 20.65
C SER A 262 -1.62 0.76 21.68
N THR A 263 -1.50 0.24 22.90
CA THR A 263 -2.30 0.61 24.06
C THR A 263 -1.68 1.75 24.87
N GLY A 264 -0.43 2.11 24.56
CA GLY A 264 0.35 3.15 25.23
C GLY A 264 1.11 2.63 26.46
N THR A 265 1.02 1.33 26.76
CA THR A 265 1.80 0.68 27.83
C THR A 265 3.01 -0.09 27.32
N GLU A 266 3.13 -0.25 26.00
CA GLU A 266 4.27 -0.90 25.36
C GLU A 266 5.54 -0.05 25.53
N THR A 267 6.69 -0.72 25.71
CA THR A 267 7.98 -0.05 25.87
C THR A 267 8.67 0.24 24.55
N VAL A 268 8.34 -0.53 23.50
CA VAL A 268 8.91 -0.33 22.15
C VAL A 268 7.87 0.25 21.20
N SER A 269 8.22 1.38 20.60
CA SER A 269 7.40 2.10 19.63
C SER A 269 7.67 1.59 18.21
N PHE A 270 6.62 1.18 17.50
CA PHE A 270 6.81 0.78 16.10
C PHE A 270 7.30 1.97 15.26
N LYS A 271 6.68 3.15 15.36
CA LYS A 271 7.04 4.31 14.52
C LYS A 271 8.44 4.85 14.83
N ASN A 272 8.86 4.83 16.10
CA ASN A 272 10.12 5.44 16.53
C ASN A 272 11.30 4.44 16.51
N ASP A 273 11.06 3.17 16.85
CA ASP A 273 12.14 2.21 17.07
C ASP A 273 12.22 1.17 15.94
N ILE A 274 11.10 0.60 15.52
CA ILE A 274 11.08 -0.54 14.58
C ILE A 274 11.09 -0.09 13.12
N ALA A 275 10.22 0.85 12.77
CA ALA A 275 10.05 1.31 11.39
C ALA A 275 11.36 1.86 10.79
N PRO A 276 12.20 2.63 11.51
CA PRO A 276 13.50 3.06 10.99
C PRO A 276 14.44 1.90 10.67
N ILE A 277 14.50 0.87 11.53
CA ILE A 277 15.32 -0.33 11.31
C ILE A 277 14.88 -1.03 10.02
N LEU A 278 13.58 -1.25 9.84
CA LEU A 278 13.01 -1.91 8.66
C LEU A 278 13.24 -1.10 7.38
N VAL A 279 13.07 0.22 7.43
CA VAL A 279 13.28 1.11 6.28
C VAL A 279 14.75 1.14 5.87
N ALA A 280 15.68 1.17 6.82
CA ALA A 280 17.11 1.22 6.53
C ALA A 280 17.67 -0.11 5.98
N ASN A 281 17.18 -1.24 6.51
CA ASN A 281 17.80 -2.54 6.27
C ASN A 281 17.04 -3.44 5.29
N CYS A 282 15.71 -3.28 5.17
CA CYS A 282 14.87 -4.26 4.50
C CYS A 282 14.11 -3.68 3.28
N ALA A 283 13.76 -2.40 3.33
CA ALA A 283 12.87 -1.78 2.35
C ALA A 283 13.40 -1.75 0.91
N SER A 284 14.70 -1.89 0.67
CA SER A 284 15.24 -1.90 -0.71
C SER A 284 14.80 -3.12 -1.52
N CYS A 285 14.52 -4.26 -0.86
CA CYS A 285 14.12 -5.51 -1.50
C CYS A 285 12.68 -5.91 -1.18
N HIS A 286 12.17 -5.45 -0.04
CA HIS A 286 10.84 -5.80 0.47
C HIS A 286 9.85 -4.63 0.46
N GLY A 287 10.26 -3.42 0.10
CA GLY A 287 9.37 -2.25 0.03
C GLY A 287 9.41 -1.55 -1.32
N PHE A 288 8.34 -0.81 -1.62
CA PHE A 288 8.30 0.29 -2.61
C PHE A 288 8.62 -0.06 -4.07
N GLY A 289 8.59 -1.34 -4.45
CA GLY A 289 8.71 -1.79 -5.84
C GLY A 289 7.61 -2.76 -6.23
N ASP A 290 7.36 -2.94 -7.52
CA ASP A 290 6.24 -3.75 -8.06
C ASP A 290 6.31 -5.24 -7.71
N ARG A 291 7.47 -5.73 -7.23
CA ARG A 291 7.74 -7.15 -6.95
C ARG A 291 8.62 -7.33 -5.72
N PRO A 292 8.08 -7.14 -4.50
CA PRO A 292 8.84 -7.36 -3.27
C PRO A 292 9.29 -8.82 -3.16
N SER A 293 10.52 -9.03 -2.68
CA SER A 293 11.12 -10.36 -2.56
C SER A 293 10.30 -11.26 -1.63
N GLY A 294 10.02 -12.49 -2.08
CA GLY A 294 9.17 -13.44 -1.34
C GLY A 294 7.73 -12.95 -1.17
N ARG A 295 7.25 -12.00 -1.99
CA ARG A 295 5.96 -11.30 -1.85
C ARG A 295 5.72 -10.67 -0.47
N PHE A 296 6.79 -10.46 0.30
CA PHE A 296 6.72 -9.82 1.61
C PHE A 296 6.89 -8.31 1.45
N ASP A 297 5.80 -7.58 1.68
CA ASP A 297 5.71 -6.15 1.40
C ASP A 297 5.77 -5.30 2.69
N LEU A 298 6.79 -4.44 2.76
CA LEU A 298 7.01 -3.47 3.83
C LEU A 298 6.42 -2.09 3.53
N ALA A 299 5.66 -1.91 2.44
CA ALA A 299 5.10 -0.60 2.09
C ALA A 299 4.23 0.00 3.21
N SER A 300 3.52 -0.83 3.98
CA SER A 300 2.74 -0.40 5.15
C SER A 300 2.76 -1.46 6.25
N PHE A 301 2.36 -1.06 7.47
CA PHE A 301 2.24 -1.97 8.59
C PHE A 301 1.28 -3.13 8.29
N SER A 302 0.13 -2.82 7.71
CA SER A 302 -0.87 -3.84 7.33
C SER A 302 -0.35 -4.83 6.28
N ALA A 303 0.44 -4.37 5.31
CA ALA A 303 1.08 -5.22 4.31
C ALA A 303 2.14 -6.14 4.95
N MET A 304 2.93 -5.59 5.86
CA MET A 304 3.95 -6.33 6.61
C MET A 304 3.31 -7.45 7.44
N MET A 305 2.27 -7.14 8.23
CA MET A 305 1.60 -8.13 9.08
C MET A 305 0.88 -9.22 8.27
N ARG A 306 0.37 -8.89 7.09
CA ARG A 306 -0.23 -9.86 6.16
C ARG A 306 0.79 -10.91 5.71
N GLY A 307 2.05 -10.50 5.58
CA GLY A 307 3.12 -11.36 5.13
C GLY A 307 3.13 -11.63 3.63
N GLY A 308 3.90 -12.63 3.23
CA GLY A 308 4.15 -12.92 1.82
C GLY A 308 3.96 -14.39 1.46
N GLU A 309 4.86 -14.87 0.63
CA GLU A 309 5.15 -16.30 0.59
C GLU A 309 5.57 -16.77 1.98
N ASN A 310 5.44 -18.00 2.40
CA ASN A 310 5.67 -18.41 3.82
C ASN A 310 4.65 -17.89 4.86
N GLY A 311 3.71 -16.99 4.53
CA GLY A 311 2.65 -16.57 5.46
C GLY A 311 3.02 -15.36 6.34
N PRO A 312 2.33 -15.16 7.48
CA PRO A 312 2.61 -14.05 8.38
C PRO A 312 4.04 -14.15 8.93
N PRO A 313 4.87 -13.11 8.76
CA PRO A 313 6.25 -13.13 9.19
C PRO A 313 6.38 -12.88 10.70
N ILE A 314 5.34 -12.32 11.31
CA ILE A 314 5.32 -11.86 12.70
C ILE A 314 4.15 -12.54 13.39
N LEU A 315 4.43 -13.18 14.51
CA LEU A 315 3.46 -13.79 15.40
C LEU A 315 3.46 -12.99 16.71
N PRO A 316 2.47 -12.10 16.92
CA PRO A 316 2.35 -11.31 18.15
C PRO A 316 2.49 -12.17 19.41
N GLY A 317 3.30 -11.72 20.35
CA GLY A 317 3.60 -12.39 21.62
C GLY A 317 4.62 -13.54 21.54
N ASN A 318 5.08 -13.91 20.33
CA ASN A 318 5.93 -15.08 20.12
C ASN A 318 7.12 -14.74 19.19
N PRO A 319 8.17 -14.05 19.69
CA PRO A 319 9.33 -13.66 18.90
C PRO A 319 10.08 -14.87 18.33
N ASP A 320 10.32 -15.90 19.15
CA ASP A 320 11.10 -17.10 18.74
C ASP A 320 10.46 -17.86 17.58
N GLU A 321 9.13 -17.82 17.48
CA GLU A 321 8.37 -18.47 16.41
C GLU A 321 8.09 -17.56 15.22
N SER A 322 8.37 -16.26 15.35
CA SER A 322 8.17 -15.31 14.27
C SER A 322 9.22 -15.52 13.18
N PHE A 323 8.75 -15.81 11.96
CA PHE A 323 9.61 -16.06 10.81
C PHE A 323 10.57 -14.89 10.51
N LEU A 324 10.16 -13.65 10.80
CA LEU A 324 11.02 -12.47 10.74
C LEU A 324 12.27 -12.66 11.60
N VAL A 325 12.12 -13.05 12.87
CA VAL A 325 13.24 -13.26 13.81
C VAL A 325 14.11 -14.42 13.34
N LYS A 326 13.51 -15.56 12.96
CA LYS A 326 14.24 -16.71 12.41
C LYS A 326 15.06 -16.34 11.16
N LYS A 327 14.55 -15.45 10.29
CA LYS A 327 15.31 -14.96 9.13
C LYS A 327 16.45 -14.02 9.50
N LEU A 328 16.27 -13.18 10.51
CA LEU A 328 17.32 -12.29 11.01
C LEU A 328 18.47 -13.08 11.66
N LEU A 329 18.14 -14.15 12.39
CA LEU A 329 19.11 -15.06 13.02
C LEU A 329 19.72 -16.08 12.04
N GLY A 330 19.09 -16.31 10.88
CA GLY A 330 19.55 -17.29 9.90
C GLY A 330 19.11 -18.73 10.20
N THR A 331 18.21 -18.92 11.17
CA THR A 331 17.64 -20.21 11.57
C THR A 331 16.34 -20.55 10.83
N GLY A 332 15.81 -19.64 10.00
CA GLY A 332 14.54 -19.81 9.27
C GLY A 332 14.68 -20.37 7.84
N GLY A 333 15.66 -21.26 7.61
CA GLY A 333 16.01 -21.87 6.33
C GLY A 333 16.46 -20.89 5.23
N GLY A 334 17.31 -21.31 4.31
CA GLY A 334 17.82 -20.44 3.24
C GLY A 334 18.73 -19.31 3.75
N GLN A 335 18.81 -18.18 3.03
CA GLN A 335 19.73 -17.09 3.41
C GLN A 335 19.21 -16.23 4.57
N ARG A 336 20.11 -15.90 5.51
CA ARG A 336 19.91 -14.88 6.55
C ARG A 336 19.61 -13.51 5.94
N MET A 337 18.71 -12.76 6.59
CA MET A 337 18.39 -11.38 6.26
C MET A 337 19.03 -10.40 7.26
N PRO A 338 19.42 -9.18 6.85
CA PRO A 338 19.38 -8.66 5.48
C PRO A 338 20.42 -9.33 4.57
N ARG A 339 20.01 -9.70 3.35
CA ARG A 339 20.86 -10.43 2.40
C ARG A 339 22.04 -9.57 1.94
N GLY A 340 23.24 -10.12 2.03
CA GLY A 340 24.47 -9.46 1.54
C GLY A 340 24.87 -8.21 2.32
N ARG A 341 24.36 -8.06 3.56
CA ARG A 341 24.76 -7.02 4.52
C ARG A 341 25.15 -7.67 5.84
N ASP A 342 25.69 -6.91 6.77
CA ASP A 342 25.94 -7.39 8.13
C ASP A 342 24.64 -7.76 8.85
N PRO A 343 24.70 -8.63 9.88
CA PRO A 343 23.60 -8.81 10.83
C PRO A 343 23.17 -7.49 11.46
N LEU A 344 21.91 -7.44 11.90
CA LEU A 344 21.49 -6.37 12.80
C LEU A 344 22.29 -6.49 14.09
N ASP A 345 22.58 -5.36 14.73
CA ASP A 345 23.23 -5.37 16.03
C ASP A 345 22.30 -5.89 17.13
N ASP A 346 22.88 -6.23 18.28
CA ASP A 346 22.15 -6.84 19.39
C ASP A 346 21.02 -5.93 19.91
N ALA A 347 21.21 -4.61 19.90
CA ALA A 347 20.20 -3.65 20.34
C ALA A 347 19.01 -3.59 19.38
N GLN A 348 19.26 -3.62 18.07
CA GLN A 348 18.21 -3.70 17.05
C GLN A 348 17.44 -5.02 17.14
N MET A 349 18.14 -6.13 17.39
CA MET A 349 17.51 -7.43 17.60
C MET A 349 16.65 -7.47 18.87
N GLU A 350 17.12 -6.86 19.97
CA GLU A 350 16.37 -6.72 21.22
C GLU A 350 15.10 -5.89 21.03
N LEU A 351 15.17 -4.77 20.31
CA LEU A 351 13.99 -3.95 19.99
C LEU A 351 12.95 -4.75 19.19
N ILE A 352 13.37 -5.45 18.13
CA ILE A 352 12.44 -6.24 17.30
C ILE A 352 11.80 -7.36 18.11
N THR A 353 12.59 -8.10 18.89
CA THR A 353 12.07 -9.24 19.68
C THR A 353 11.15 -8.75 20.80
N THR A 354 11.49 -7.67 21.50
CA THR A 354 10.65 -7.05 22.54
C THR A 354 9.34 -6.53 21.94
N TRP A 355 9.39 -5.80 20.82
CA TRP A 355 8.19 -5.31 20.15
C TRP A 355 7.25 -6.46 19.75
N ILE A 356 7.78 -7.57 19.23
CA ILE A 356 6.97 -8.76 18.92
C ILE A 356 6.39 -9.36 20.21
N GLN A 357 7.19 -9.48 21.26
CA GLN A 357 6.77 -10.00 22.56
C GLN A 357 5.63 -9.17 23.19
N GLU A 358 5.66 -7.86 22.99
CA GLU A 358 4.62 -6.90 23.41
C GLU A 358 3.36 -6.92 22.51
N GLY A 359 3.29 -7.85 21.55
CA GLY A 359 2.13 -8.04 20.69
C GLY A 359 2.24 -7.37 19.33
N ALA A 360 3.44 -6.92 18.93
CA ALA A 360 3.71 -6.33 17.62
C ALA A 360 2.71 -5.22 17.28
N THR A 361 2.55 -4.24 18.16
CA THR A 361 1.52 -3.20 18.05
C THR A 361 1.96 -2.02 17.16
N PHE A 362 1.00 -1.24 16.66
CA PHE A 362 1.23 -0.07 15.81
C PHE A 362 0.75 1.21 16.50
N ASP A 363 1.64 2.19 16.60
CA ASP A 363 1.42 3.49 17.23
C ASP A 363 1.41 4.66 16.23
N GLY A 364 1.33 4.38 14.93
CA GLY A 364 1.05 5.39 13.90
C GLY A 364 -0.43 5.67 13.71
N LEU A 365 -0.80 6.62 12.84
CA LEU A 365 -2.18 7.04 12.63
C LEU A 365 -3.03 5.99 11.87
N ASP A 366 -2.52 5.47 10.76
CA ASP A 366 -3.22 4.50 9.90
C ASP A 366 -2.32 3.33 9.50
N PHE A 367 -2.83 2.10 9.65
CA PHE A 367 -2.11 0.86 9.32
C PHE A 367 -1.76 0.73 7.83
N THR A 368 -2.44 1.46 6.96
CA THR A 368 -2.18 1.46 5.50
C THR A 368 -1.21 2.55 5.06
N SER A 369 -0.83 3.45 5.97
CA SER A 369 0.14 4.50 5.70
C SER A 369 1.48 3.93 5.25
N ASN A 370 2.10 4.64 4.30
CA ASN A 370 3.43 4.30 3.81
C ASN A 370 4.45 4.31 4.97
N ILE A 371 5.22 3.25 5.17
CA ILE A 371 6.13 3.16 6.33
C ILE A 371 7.23 4.24 6.31
N ARG A 372 7.70 4.69 5.14
CA ARG A 372 8.63 5.84 5.07
C ARG A 372 7.97 7.11 5.56
N ARG A 373 6.67 7.28 5.28
CA ARG A 373 5.89 8.40 5.81
C ARG A 373 5.80 8.33 7.34
N VAL A 374 5.54 7.15 7.89
CA VAL A 374 5.51 6.92 9.34
C VAL A 374 6.84 7.28 9.99
N VAL A 375 7.96 6.82 9.42
CA VAL A 375 9.32 7.19 9.90
C VAL A 375 9.54 8.69 9.80
N ALA A 376 9.20 9.31 8.68
CA ALA A 376 9.39 10.76 8.50
C ALA A 376 8.59 11.57 9.54
N ILE A 377 7.35 11.14 9.86
CA ILE A 377 6.52 11.74 10.92
C ILE A 377 7.21 11.60 12.27
N ALA A 378 7.65 10.40 12.64
CA ALA A 378 8.34 10.15 13.91
C ALA A 378 9.63 10.98 14.04
N VAL A 379 10.42 11.07 12.97
CA VAL A 379 11.61 11.93 12.93
C VAL A 379 11.21 13.39 13.17
N ALA A 380 10.21 13.91 12.45
CA ALA A 380 9.78 15.30 12.60
C ALA A 380 9.21 15.63 14.00
N GLU A 381 8.50 14.69 14.62
CA GLU A 381 8.03 14.80 16.01
C GLU A 381 9.19 14.95 16.99
N ASN A 382 10.26 14.16 16.82
CA ASN A 382 11.39 14.10 17.74
C ASN A 382 12.54 15.09 17.42
N SER A 383 12.60 15.64 16.20
CA SER A 383 13.63 16.61 15.82
C SER A 383 13.57 17.90 16.65
N THR A 384 14.65 18.65 16.74
CA THR A 384 14.63 20.03 17.23
C THR A 384 14.04 20.99 16.19
N HIS A 385 13.88 22.28 16.52
CA HIS A 385 13.47 23.29 15.55
C HIS A 385 14.44 23.34 14.35
N ASP A 386 15.74 23.41 14.62
CA ASP A 386 16.76 23.57 13.58
C ASP A 386 16.95 22.31 12.73
N GLU A 387 16.87 21.13 13.34
CA GLU A 387 16.94 19.85 12.61
C GLU A 387 15.76 19.69 11.64
N LEU A 388 14.53 19.97 12.09
CA LEU A 388 13.35 19.89 11.23
C LEU A 388 13.39 20.97 10.14
N ALA A 389 13.95 22.15 10.43
CA ALA A 389 14.14 23.20 9.43
C ALA A 389 15.10 22.75 8.33
N ALA A 390 16.25 22.15 8.69
CA ALA A 390 17.20 21.62 7.73
C ALA A 390 16.59 20.50 6.85
N GLN A 391 15.80 19.61 7.45
CA GLN A 391 15.08 18.54 6.73
C GLN A 391 14.08 19.13 5.73
N ARG A 392 13.28 20.12 6.13
CA ARG A 392 12.32 20.80 5.24
C ARG A 392 13.00 21.58 4.13
N THR A 393 14.14 22.22 4.39
CA THR A 393 14.96 22.87 3.36
C THR A 393 15.43 21.85 2.31
N ALA A 394 15.93 20.68 2.74
CA ALA A 394 16.34 19.61 1.81
C ALA A 394 15.16 19.04 1.00
N LEU A 395 14.01 18.87 1.65
CA LEU A 395 12.77 18.46 0.98
C LEU A 395 12.31 19.51 -0.03
N ALA A 396 12.39 20.80 0.31
CA ALA A 396 12.00 21.89 -0.58
C ALA A 396 12.83 21.91 -1.87
N ALA A 397 14.15 21.72 -1.76
CA ALA A 397 15.04 21.60 -2.91
C ALA A 397 14.70 20.36 -3.77
N SER A 398 14.37 19.24 -3.14
CA SER A 398 13.97 18.01 -3.84
C SER A 398 12.64 18.21 -4.58
N ASN A 399 11.66 18.82 -3.93
CA ASN A 399 10.36 19.16 -4.52
C ASN A 399 10.53 20.12 -5.70
N TRP A 400 11.40 21.13 -5.59
CA TRP A 400 11.68 22.03 -6.70
C TRP A 400 12.24 21.31 -7.91
N ASN A 401 13.25 20.45 -7.72
CA ASN A 401 13.87 19.70 -8.82
C ASN A 401 12.90 18.70 -9.48
N LEU A 402 11.98 18.13 -8.72
CA LEU A 402 10.93 17.25 -9.24
C LEU A 402 9.87 18.03 -10.03
N ALA A 403 9.45 19.18 -9.51
CA ALA A 403 8.44 20.03 -10.14
C ALA A 403 8.93 20.73 -11.40
N LEU A 404 10.16 21.25 -11.35
CA LEU A 404 10.73 22.15 -12.35
C LEU A 404 12.15 21.70 -12.74
N PRO A 405 12.30 20.51 -13.35
CA PRO A 405 13.60 19.96 -13.66
C PRO A 405 14.38 20.87 -14.63
N GLY A 406 15.61 21.21 -14.24
CA GLY A 406 16.50 22.08 -15.03
C GLY A 406 16.26 23.58 -14.89
N ILE A 407 15.30 24.01 -14.06
CA ILE A 407 15.07 25.42 -13.76
C ILE A 407 15.85 25.82 -12.51
N ASN A 408 16.82 26.73 -12.69
CA ASN A 408 17.61 27.25 -11.57
C ASN A 408 16.73 28.06 -10.59
N HIS A 409 17.00 27.89 -9.31
CA HIS A 409 16.43 28.65 -8.21
C HIS A 409 17.52 29.37 -7.41
N ALA A 410 17.15 30.44 -6.73
CA ALA A 410 17.88 30.96 -5.58
C ALA A 410 17.14 30.59 -4.29
N THR A 411 17.84 30.73 -3.17
CA THR A 411 17.27 30.55 -1.83
C THR A 411 17.62 31.73 -0.94
N ALA A 412 16.82 31.95 0.10
CA ALA A 412 17.13 32.84 1.21
C ALA A 412 16.51 32.29 2.50
N ASP A 413 17.08 32.65 3.64
CA ASP A 413 16.59 32.23 4.95
C ASP A 413 16.32 33.42 5.85
N THR A 414 15.25 33.31 6.63
CA THR A 414 14.92 34.22 7.73
C THR A 414 14.70 33.43 9.01
N THR A 415 14.13 34.05 10.06
CA THR A 415 13.88 33.39 11.34
C THR A 415 12.83 32.29 11.19
N ASN A 416 11.69 32.62 10.57
CA ASN A 416 10.55 31.72 10.45
C ASN A 416 10.45 31.04 9.08
N PHE A 417 11.22 31.49 8.08
CA PHE A 417 11.04 31.06 6.69
C PHE A 417 12.32 30.56 6.02
N HIS A 418 12.13 29.56 5.18
CA HIS A 418 13.03 29.22 4.08
C HIS A 418 12.36 29.66 2.77
N LEU A 419 13.04 30.43 1.94
CA LEU A 419 12.48 30.99 0.71
C LEU A 419 13.19 30.41 -0.49
N LEU A 420 12.43 30.04 -1.52
CA LEU A 420 12.96 29.38 -2.70
C LEU A 420 12.16 29.80 -3.94
N GLY A 421 12.84 30.17 -5.02
CA GLY A 421 12.18 30.57 -6.26
C GLY A 421 13.14 30.97 -7.37
N THR A 422 12.59 31.37 -8.52
CA THR A 422 13.37 31.83 -9.70
C THR A 422 13.88 33.27 -9.59
N GLN A 423 13.63 33.93 -8.45
CA GLN A 423 14.08 35.29 -8.18
C GLN A 423 15.55 35.28 -7.78
N THR A 424 16.17 36.46 -7.73
CA THR A 424 17.51 36.61 -7.17
C THR A 424 17.48 36.45 -5.64
N GLU A 425 18.62 36.07 -5.04
CA GLU A 425 18.75 35.98 -3.58
C GLU A 425 18.39 37.31 -2.88
N ALA A 426 18.74 38.46 -3.48
CA ALA A 426 18.40 39.77 -2.94
C ALA A 426 16.88 40.00 -2.89
N GLN A 427 16.15 39.64 -3.94
CA GLN A 427 14.69 39.72 -3.98
C GLN A 427 14.05 38.76 -2.97
N LEU A 428 14.58 37.54 -2.83
CA LEU A 428 14.08 36.60 -1.83
C LEU A 428 14.32 37.11 -0.40
N LYS A 429 15.45 37.75 -0.12
CA LYS A 429 15.70 38.41 1.18
C LYS A 429 14.70 39.54 1.48
N GLU A 430 14.34 40.32 0.46
CA GLU A 430 13.31 41.35 0.58
C GLU A 430 11.93 40.74 0.88
N PHE A 431 11.53 39.71 0.13
CA PHE A 431 10.28 38.98 0.38
C PHE A 431 10.26 38.33 1.76
N GLY A 432 11.39 37.79 2.21
CA GLY A 432 11.55 37.24 3.56
C GLY A 432 11.34 38.29 4.63
N THR A 433 11.88 39.49 4.45
CA THR A 433 11.66 40.61 5.38
C THR A 433 10.18 40.98 5.46
N GLN A 434 9.48 41.05 4.32
CA GLN A 434 8.03 41.29 4.30
C GLN A 434 7.25 40.16 4.99
N ALA A 435 7.64 38.90 4.76
CA ALA A 435 7.02 37.73 5.39
C ALA A 435 7.18 37.73 6.91
N GLU A 436 8.32 38.15 7.45
CA GLU A 436 8.54 38.29 8.89
C GLU A 436 7.64 39.37 9.52
N GLU A 437 7.43 40.50 8.85
CA GLU A 437 6.52 41.54 9.33
C GLU A 437 5.05 41.04 9.35
N ILE A 438 4.66 40.27 8.35
CA ILE A 438 3.34 39.61 8.35
C ILE A 438 3.26 38.54 9.44
N ALA A 439 4.31 37.73 9.63
CA ALA A 439 4.37 36.74 10.70
C ALA A 439 4.17 37.35 12.08
N LYS A 440 4.77 38.52 12.36
CA LYS A 440 4.53 39.27 13.60
C LYS A 440 3.06 39.65 13.76
N LYS A 441 2.44 40.24 12.73
CA LYS A 441 1.01 40.64 12.76
C LYS A 441 0.08 39.45 12.96
N VAL A 442 0.35 38.34 12.25
CA VAL A 442 -0.42 37.09 12.38
C VAL A 442 -0.28 36.52 13.80
N SER A 443 0.95 36.46 14.33
CA SER A 443 1.23 35.96 15.68
C SER A 443 0.50 36.76 16.75
N LEU A 444 0.50 38.10 16.65
CA LEU A 444 -0.24 38.99 17.55
C LEU A 444 -1.76 38.76 17.46
N THR A 445 -2.28 38.58 16.24
CA THR A 445 -3.72 38.36 16.01
C THR A 445 -4.18 37.01 16.56
N LEU A 446 -3.33 35.98 16.45
CA LEU A 446 -3.57 34.63 16.97
C LEU A 446 -3.19 34.47 18.45
N LYS A 447 -2.58 35.51 19.06
CA LYS A 447 -2.08 35.50 20.44
C LYS A 447 -1.08 34.38 20.72
N LEU A 448 -0.15 34.16 19.79
CA LEU A 448 0.88 33.14 19.93
C LEU A 448 1.94 33.58 20.97
N PRO A 449 2.54 32.63 21.73
CA PRO A 449 3.63 32.94 22.65
C PRO A 449 4.84 33.51 21.91
N ALA A 450 5.42 34.61 22.40
CA ALA A 450 6.52 35.30 21.74
C ALA A 450 7.84 34.51 21.77
N GLU A 451 7.98 33.61 22.76
CA GLU A 451 9.18 32.82 23.00
C GLU A 451 9.22 31.53 22.17
N LYS A 452 8.11 31.17 21.50
CA LYS A 452 8.04 29.97 20.65
C LYS A 452 8.15 30.36 19.18
N PRO A 453 8.83 29.55 18.35
CA PRO A 453 8.81 29.76 16.92
C PRO A 453 7.37 29.65 16.41
N LEU A 454 7.03 30.44 15.38
CA LEU A 454 5.72 30.42 14.73
C LEU A 454 5.29 28.99 14.35
N LEU A 455 6.26 28.21 13.88
CA LEU A 455 6.15 26.80 13.60
C LEU A 455 7.50 26.12 13.86
N LYS A 456 7.48 24.92 14.45
CA LYS A 456 8.67 24.08 14.52
C LYS A 456 9.14 23.72 13.10
N GLY A 457 10.42 23.93 12.80
CA GLY A 457 11.02 23.56 11.53
C GLY A 457 10.85 24.55 10.37
N LYS A 458 10.54 25.83 10.66
CA LYS A 458 10.28 26.88 9.66
C LYS A 458 9.16 26.54 8.65
N ILE A 459 8.73 27.55 7.90
CA ILE A 459 7.82 27.42 6.76
C ILE A 459 8.62 27.66 5.47
N THR A 460 8.46 26.78 4.49
CA THR A 460 9.00 27.01 3.15
C THR A 460 8.06 27.89 2.35
N LEU A 461 8.57 28.95 1.70
CA LEU A 461 7.81 29.77 0.76
C LEU A 461 8.38 29.58 -0.65
N PHE A 462 7.61 28.97 -1.53
CA PHE A 462 7.92 28.79 -2.94
C PHE A 462 7.41 29.97 -3.75
N PHE A 463 8.27 30.61 -4.53
CA PHE A 463 7.92 31.78 -5.34
C PHE A 463 7.98 31.48 -6.85
N PHE A 464 6.87 31.70 -7.52
CA PHE A 464 6.71 31.44 -8.95
C PHE A 464 6.48 32.75 -9.71
N ASN A 465 7.28 32.96 -10.76
CA ASN A 465 7.07 34.08 -11.67
C ASN A 465 5.88 33.82 -12.59
N ALA A 466 5.73 32.59 -13.09
CA ALA A 466 4.74 32.23 -14.10
C ALA A 466 3.66 31.29 -13.55
N ARG A 467 2.44 31.47 -14.06
CA ARG A 467 1.30 30.61 -13.72
C ARG A 467 1.52 29.15 -14.14
N TYR A 468 2.28 28.94 -15.22
CA TYR A 468 2.63 27.62 -15.71
C TYR A 468 3.45 26.85 -14.65
N ASP A 469 4.57 27.41 -14.19
CA ASP A 469 5.45 26.78 -13.18
C ASP A 469 4.70 26.46 -11.88
N TYR A 470 3.85 27.39 -11.44
CA TYR A 470 2.98 27.17 -10.28
C TYR A 470 1.99 26.01 -10.49
N GLY A 471 1.43 25.89 -11.70
CA GLY A 471 0.56 24.78 -12.06
C GLY A 471 1.28 23.44 -12.13
N GLU A 472 2.48 23.41 -12.71
CA GLU A 472 3.32 22.22 -12.78
C GLU A 472 3.77 21.77 -11.39
N PHE A 473 4.09 22.68 -10.48
CA PHE A 473 4.37 22.33 -9.08
C PHE A 473 3.22 21.54 -8.46
N GLY A 474 1.97 22.03 -8.55
CA GLY A 474 0.82 21.30 -8.00
C GLY A 474 0.58 19.96 -8.69
N LYS A 475 0.84 19.86 -10.00
CA LYS A 475 0.70 18.60 -10.73
C LYS A 475 1.74 17.56 -10.33
N MET A 476 2.99 17.98 -10.14
CA MET A 476 4.12 17.09 -9.87
C MET A 476 4.27 16.74 -8.39
N ILE A 477 3.98 17.68 -7.48
CA ILE A 477 4.18 17.51 -6.03
C ILE A 477 2.89 17.13 -5.32
N GLU A 478 1.75 17.68 -5.76
CA GLU A 478 0.45 17.45 -5.10
C GLU A 478 -0.47 16.54 -5.91
N GLU A 479 0.02 16.02 -7.03
CA GLU A 479 -0.70 15.11 -7.93
C GLU A 479 -2.10 15.63 -8.32
N ARG A 480 -2.25 16.96 -8.41
CA ARG A 480 -3.54 17.60 -8.70
C ARG A 480 -3.40 18.83 -9.59
N SER A 481 -4.46 19.12 -10.32
CA SER A 481 -4.55 20.39 -11.06
C SER A 481 -4.88 21.54 -10.11
N ILE A 482 -4.08 22.62 -10.17
CA ILE A 482 -4.35 23.84 -9.40
C ILE A 482 -5.41 24.71 -10.10
N PRO A 483 -6.50 25.13 -9.43
CA PRO A 483 -7.50 26.03 -10.02
C PRO A 483 -6.91 27.33 -10.55
N ARG A 484 -7.32 27.77 -11.74
CA ARG A 484 -6.77 28.97 -12.43
C ARG A 484 -6.88 30.26 -11.61
N ILE A 485 -7.93 30.36 -10.81
CA ILE A 485 -8.21 31.53 -9.96
C ILE A 485 -7.24 31.65 -8.77
N TRP A 486 -6.61 30.56 -8.33
CA TRP A 486 -5.72 30.58 -7.17
C TRP A 486 -4.45 31.38 -7.48
N LYS A 487 -4.04 32.24 -6.55
CA LYS A 487 -2.79 33.02 -6.63
C LYS A 487 -1.69 32.46 -5.74
N GLY A 488 -2.03 31.44 -4.97
CA GLY A 488 -1.16 30.75 -4.06
C GLY A 488 -2.00 29.81 -3.22
N HIS A 489 -1.36 28.90 -2.52
CA HIS A 489 -2.01 28.05 -1.53
C HIS A 489 -0.96 27.51 -0.56
N PHE A 490 -1.41 26.89 0.52
CA PHE A 490 -0.53 26.32 1.53
C PHE A 490 -0.80 24.83 1.71
N ASN A 491 0.22 24.14 2.18
CA ASN A 491 0.10 22.79 2.69
C ASN A 491 0.83 22.69 4.03
N TYR A 492 0.34 21.79 4.86
CA TYR A 492 0.99 21.45 6.11
C TYR A 492 0.71 20.00 6.43
N ASP A 493 1.80 19.32 6.74
CA ASP A 493 1.85 18.19 7.64
C ASP A 493 3.11 18.34 8.50
N ILE A 494 3.36 17.37 9.39
CA ILE A 494 4.49 17.52 10.33
C ILE A 494 5.86 17.47 9.64
N VAL A 495 5.98 16.85 8.46
CA VAL A 495 7.27 16.75 7.75
C VAL A 495 7.46 17.87 6.74
N ASP A 496 6.38 18.38 6.15
CA ASP A 496 6.43 19.45 5.16
C ASP A 496 5.43 20.56 5.48
N ALA A 497 5.90 21.80 5.46
CA ALA A 497 5.11 22.98 5.75
C ALA A 497 5.48 24.07 4.76
N TYR A 498 4.61 24.31 3.77
CA TYR A 498 4.93 25.26 2.72
C TYR A 498 3.75 26.13 2.27
N GLY A 499 4.08 27.33 1.84
CA GLY A 499 3.23 28.23 1.06
C GLY A 499 3.76 28.37 -0.36
N THR A 500 2.87 28.40 -1.34
CA THR A 500 3.19 28.68 -2.75
C THR A 500 2.66 30.05 -3.13
N VAL A 501 3.51 30.89 -3.70
CA VAL A 501 3.21 32.27 -4.05
C VAL A 501 3.41 32.45 -5.55
N LEU A 502 2.31 32.71 -6.27
CA LEU A 502 2.43 33.32 -7.60
C LEU A 502 2.66 34.81 -7.39
N ILE A 503 3.78 35.33 -7.88
CA ILE A 503 4.15 36.73 -7.62
C ILE A 503 3.11 37.67 -8.25
N PRO A 504 2.60 38.67 -7.51
CA PRO A 504 1.70 39.68 -8.04
C PRO A 504 2.26 40.38 -9.28
N ARG A 505 1.45 40.47 -10.33
CA ARG A 505 1.74 41.21 -11.57
C ARG A 505 0.75 42.35 -11.85
N SER A 506 -0.26 42.47 -10.98
CA SER A 506 -1.34 43.45 -11.02
C SER A 506 -1.71 43.80 -9.57
N GLU A 507 -2.51 44.84 -9.38
CA GLU A 507 -2.96 45.30 -8.06
C GLU A 507 -4.11 44.45 -7.48
N ASP A 508 -4.50 43.36 -8.15
CA ASP A 508 -5.65 42.54 -7.76
C ASP A 508 -5.43 41.76 -6.46
N TYR A 509 -4.17 41.55 -6.06
CA TYR A 509 -3.76 40.87 -4.84
C TYR A 509 -2.32 41.24 -4.46
N THR A 510 -1.96 40.98 -3.21
CA THR A 510 -0.65 41.36 -2.65
C THR A 510 0.13 40.14 -2.19
N LEU A 511 1.46 40.27 -2.12
CA LEU A 511 2.32 39.26 -1.49
C LEU A 511 1.93 39.07 -0.03
N ASN A 512 1.72 40.18 0.69
CA ASN A 512 1.34 40.19 2.10
C ASN A 512 0.05 39.42 2.36
N GLY A 513 -0.96 39.59 1.50
CA GLY A 513 -2.23 38.87 1.59
C GLY A 513 -2.07 37.35 1.49
N LEU A 514 -1.28 36.88 0.51
CA LEU A 514 -0.99 35.46 0.34
C LEU A 514 -0.19 34.88 1.50
N VAL A 515 0.87 35.57 1.93
CA VAL A 515 1.72 35.11 3.03
C VAL A 515 0.92 35.06 4.34
N ALA A 516 0.03 36.03 4.58
CA ALA A 516 -0.85 36.01 5.76
C ALA A 516 -1.80 34.80 5.76
N GLU A 517 -2.40 34.47 4.61
CA GLU A 517 -3.22 33.26 4.47
C GLU A 517 -2.39 31.99 4.70
N HIS A 518 -1.19 31.90 4.12
CA HIS A 518 -0.35 30.71 4.27
C HIS A 518 0.04 30.47 5.71
N ILE A 519 0.55 31.51 6.41
CA ILE A 519 0.95 31.39 7.81
C ILE A 519 -0.23 30.96 8.68
N ALA A 520 -1.37 31.63 8.56
CA ALA A 520 -2.54 31.34 9.39
C ALA A 520 -3.14 29.96 9.07
N GLY A 521 -3.14 29.55 7.80
CA GLY A 521 -3.61 28.23 7.38
C GLY A 521 -2.70 27.09 7.83
N ILE A 522 -1.38 27.27 7.72
CA ILE A 522 -0.38 26.32 8.22
C ILE A 522 -0.48 26.19 9.73
N TYR A 523 -0.57 27.31 10.45
CA TYR A 523 -0.81 27.29 11.90
C TYR A 523 -2.10 26.54 12.26
N ALA A 524 -3.19 26.79 11.53
CA ALA A 524 -4.46 26.11 11.77
C ALA A 524 -4.31 24.58 11.67
N ARG A 525 -3.60 24.10 10.65
CA ARG A 525 -3.32 22.68 10.43
C ARG A 525 -2.28 22.12 11.39
N SER A 526 -1.40 22.94 11.96
CA SER A 526 -0.44 22.50 12.99
C SER A 526 -1.06 22.30 14.37
N LEU A 527 -2.31 22.73 14.58
CA LEU A 527 -3.02 22.46 15.84
C LEU A 527 -3.36 20.98 16.02
N GLY A 528 -3.50 20.22 14.93
CA GLY A 528 -3.91 18.82 14.94
C GLY A 528 -4.68 18.44 13.68
N ASP A 529 -5.40 17.32 13.74
CA ASP A 529 -6.26 16.89 12.64
C ASP A 529 -7.52 17.77 12.57
N VAL A 530 -7.43 18.88 11.82
CA VAL A 530 -8.50 19.85 11.64
C VAL A 530 -9.11 19.75 10.23
N PRO A 531 -10.44 19.95 10.09
CA PRO A 531 -11.07 19.97 8.78
C PRO A 531 -10.54 21.08 7.86
N SER A 532 -10.56 20.83 6.54
CA SER A 532 -10.11 21.79 5.54
C SER A 532 -10.87 23.11 5.60
N TRP A 533 -12.19 23.08 5.80
CA TRP A 533 -13.02 24.28 5.96
C TRP A 533 -12.55 25.14 7.14
N PHE A 534 -12.12 24.53 8.24
CA PHE A 534 -11.65 25.26 9.42
C PHE A 534 -10.31 25.95 9.12
N SER A 535 -9.34 25.21 8.54
CA SER A 535 -8.03 25.77 8.20
C SER A 535 -8.13 26.88 7.14
N ASN A 536 -8.96 26.70 6.12
CA ASN A 536 -9.19 27.68 5.06
C ASN A 536 -10.01 28.89 5.57
N GLY A 537 -10.96 28.67 6.46
CA GLY A 537 -11.73 29.76 7.06
C GLY A 537 -10.87 30.60 8.00
N LEU A 538 -10.02 29.97 8.81
CA LEU A 538 -9.10 30.67 9.70
C LEU A 538 -8.04 31.44 8.91
N SER A 539 -7.46 30.86 7.85
CA SER A 539 -6.48 31.55 7.02
C SER A 539 -7.01 32.85 6.45
N ARG A 540 -8.18 32.82 5.82
CA ARG A 540 -8.86 34.01 5.28
C ARG A 540 -9.25 34.99 6.38
N THR A 541 -9.73 34.49 7.52
CA THR A 541 -10.14 35.34 8.65
C THR A 541 -8.98 36.16 9.20
N ILE A 542 -7.81 35.54 9.36
CA ILE A 542 -6.62 36.24 9.86
C ILE A 542 -6.05 37.16 8.78
N ALA A 543 -5.97 36.72 7.52
CA ALA A 543 -5.50 37.55 6.42
C ALA A 543 -6.33 38.85 6.28
N ALA A 544 -7.66 38.75 6.35
CA ALA A 544 -8.57 39.90 6.33
C ALA A 544 -8.40 40.85 7.54
N LYS A 545 -7.90 40.35 8.67
CA LYS A 545 -7.60 41.18 9.86
C LYS A 545 -6.28 41.94 9.70
N VAL A 546 -5.25 41.30 9.15
CA VAL A 546 -3.86 41.82 9.17
C VAL A 546 -3.45 42.54 7.88
N VAL A 547 -4.14 42.30 6.76
CA VAL A 547 -3.88 42.93 5.46
C VAL A 547 -5.11 43.71 5.02
N LYS A 548 -4.92 44.96 4.55
CA LYS A 548 -6.02 45.89 4.21
C LYS A 548 -5.93 46.42 2.78
N ASP A 549 -4.77 46.31 2.16
CA ASP A 549 -4.39 46.77 0.83
C ASP A 549 -4.54 45.70 -0.25
N ASP A 550 -5.19 44.57 0.05
CA ASP A 550 -5.42 43.48 -0.91
C ASP A 550 -6.85 43.48 -1.44
N ALA A 551 -7.01 43.79 -2.74
CA ALA A 551 -8.32 43.95 -3.38
C ALA A 551 -9.17 42.68 -3.31
N ARG A 552 -8.57 41.50 -3.52
CA ARG A 552 -9.25 40.20 -3.40
C ARG A 552 -9.76 39.96 -1.98
N ILE A 553 -8.96 40.25 -0.96
CA ILE A 553 -9.37 40.10 0.45
C ILE A 553 -10.56 41.03 0.76
N ASN A 554 -10.49 42.29 0.31
CA ASN A 554 -11.53 43.28 0.54
C ASN A 554 -12.86 42.88 -0.13
N ALA A 555 -12.82 42.21 -1.28
CA ALA A 555 -14.00 41.74 -2.01
C ALA A 555 -14.72 40.53 -1.37
N TRP A 556 -14.07 39.80 -0.45
CA TRP A 556 -14.66 38.58 0.12
C TRP A 556 -15.97 38.84 0.84
N LYS A 557 -16.04 39.92 1.63
CA LYS A 557 -17.22 40.24 2.44
C LYS A 557 -18.46 40.42 1.57
N GLU A 558 -18.32 41.12 0.46
CA GLU A 558 -19.40 41.37 -0.50
C GLU A 558 -19.78 40.11 -1.29
N SER A 559 -18.85 39.17 -1.43
CA SER A 559 -19.03 37.92 -2.19
C SER A 559 -19.75 36.81 -1.40
N ILE A 560 -19.84 36.93 -0.06
CA ILE A 560 -20.46 35.90 0.81
C ILE A 560 -21.92 35.64 0.43
N GLN A 561 -22.72 36.69 0.19
CA GLN A 561 -24.14 36.54 -0.13
C GLN A 561 -24.34 35.79 -1.46
N THR A 562 -23.52 36.11 -2.46
CA THR A 562 -23.53 35.43 -3.75
C THR A 562 -23.14 33.96 -3.61
N ALA A 563 -22.09 33.66 -2.85
CA ALA A 563 -21.70 32.28 -2.55
C ALA A 563 -22.83 31.52 -1.83
N ALA A 564 -23.44 32.15 -0.82
CA ALA A 564 -24.52 31.55 -0.04
C ALA A 564 -25.75 31.21 -0.90
N SER A 565 -26.08 32.04 -1.89
CA SER A 565 -27.22 31.82 -2.79
C SER A 565 -27.10 30.55 -3.66
N ARG A 566 -25.89 29.99 -3.79
CA ARG A 566 -25.59 28.80 -4.62
C ARG A 566 -25.53 27.52 -3.80
N VAL A 567 -25.80 27.61 -2.50
CA VAL A 567 -25.68 26.50 -1.56
C VAL A 567 -27.05 26.14 -1.00
N GLU A 568 -27.41 24.86 -1.10
CA GLU A 568 -28.68 24.36 -0.58
C GLU A 568 -28.65 24.19 0.95
N LYS A 569 -27.52 23.71 1.51
CA LYS A 569 -27.40 23.38 2.94
C LYS A 569 -26.10 23.90 3.53
N SER A 570 -26.19 24.61 4.66
CA SER A 570 -25.02 25.12 5.38
C SER A 570 -24.08 24.00 5.85
N SER A 571 -24.63 22.82 6.19
CA SER A 571 -23.86 21.65 6.58
C SER A 571 -22.85 21.22 5.52
N ASP A 572 -23.10 21.51 4.24
CA ASP A 572 -22.22 21.10 3.14
C ASP A 572 -20.83 21.76 3.23
N ILE A 573 -20.72 22.87 3.97
CA ILE A 573 -19.45 23.58 4.25
C ILE A 573 -18.59 22.69 5.14
N VAL A 574 -19.18 22.19 6.23
CA VAL A 574 -18.44 21.42 7.23
C VAL A 574 -18.22 19.97 6.82
N THR A 575 -19.09 19.41 5.99
CA THR A 575 -18.93 18.04 5.46
C THR A 575 -17.95 17.97 4.28
N GLY A 576 -17.38 19.10 3.85
CA GLY A 576 -16.44 19.16 2.72
C GLY A 576 -17.06 18.90 1.35
N LYS A 577 -18.39 18.95 1.23
CA LYS A 577 -19.12 18.81 -0.04
C LYS A 577 -19.02 20.09 -0.88
N LEU A 578 -18.84 21.23 -0.22
CA LEU A 578 -18.55 22.52 -0.85
C LEU A 578 -17.05 22.70 -1.04
N GLY A 579 -16.59 22.50 -2.27
CA GLY A 579 -15.23 22.85 -2.70
C GLY A 579 -15.15 24.23 -3.35
N GLY A 580 -13.95 24.59 -3.82
CA GLY A 580 -13.74 25.80 -4.61
C GLY A 580 -13.87 27.11 -3.84
N GLU A 581 -14.14 28.20 -4.57
CA GLU A 581 -14.17 29.56 -4.01
C GLU A 581 -15.38 29.79 -3.09
N ASP A 582 -16.56 29.29 -3.46
CA ASP A 582 -17.78 29.44 -2.66
C ASP A 582 -17.62 28.77 -1.28
N GLY A 583 -17.12 27.53 -1.24
CA GLY A 583 -16.83 26.84 0.02
C GLY A 583 -15.81 27.59 0.89
N ALA A 584 -14.79 28.20 0.28
CA ALA A 584 -13.79 28.96 1.01
C ALA A 584 -14.32 30.31 1.54
N LEU A 585 -15.20 31.00 0.81
CA LEU A 585 -15.89 32.22 1.27
C LEU A 585 -16.84 31.95 2.43
N LEU A 586 -17.60 30.86 2.35
CA LEU A 586 -18.52 30.47 3.42
C LEU A 586 -17.76 29.96 4.65
N SER A 587 -16.66 29.24 4.47
CA SER A 587 -15.75 28.86 5.55
C SER A 587 -15.17 30.09 6.27
N TYR A 588 -14.78 31.11 5.50
CA TYR A 588 -14.32 32.39 6.04
C TYR A 588 -15.39 33.05 6.92
N SER A 589 -16.61 33.21 6.42
CA SER A 589 -17.71 33.79 7.22
C SER A 589 -18.02 32.95 8.47
N TYR A 590 -18.10 31.63 8.31
CA TYR A 590 -18.42 30.74 9.43
C TYR A 590 -17.34 30.78 10.53
N VAL A 591 -16.06 30.79 10.16
CA VAL A 591 -14.97 30.95 11.15
C VAL A 591 -14.99 32.33 11.79
N GLN A 592 -15.36 33.40 11.08
CA GLN A 592 -15.57 34.71 11.71
C GLN A 592 -16.67 34.66 12.77
N PHE A 593 -17.79 33.99 12.48
CA PHE A 593 -18.86 33.76 13.45
C PHE A 593 -18.35 32.99 14.68
N LEU A 594 -17.58 31.91 14.49
CA LEU A 594 -17.00 31.15 15.59
C LEU A 594 -16.06 32.01 16.45
N MET A 595 -15.19 32.79 15.82
CA MET A 595 -14.24 33.69 16.48
C MET A 595 -14.91 34.86 17.21
N SER A 596 -16.20 35.15 16.96
CA SER A 596 -16.92 36.23 17.66
C SER A 596 -17.03 35.97 19.17
N ASN A 597 -16.99 34.70 19.58
CA ASN A 597 -16.96 34.31 20.99
C ASN A 597 -15.55 33.84 21.39
N ASN A 598 -14.75 34.77 21.92
CA ASN A 598 -13.36 34.51 22.31
C ASN A 598 -13.20 33.34 23.29
N ALA A 599 -14.13 33.16 24.24
CA ALA A 599 -14.02 32.10 25.23
C ALA A 599 -14.18 30.72 24.59
N ARG A 600 -15.20 30.55 23.74
CA ARG A 600 -15.43 29.30 23.00
C ARG A 600 -14.31 29.03 21.99
N TRP A 601 -13.88 30.06 21.28
CA TRP A 601 -12.77 29.96 20.33
C TRP A 601 -11.46 29.47 21.00
N ASN A 602 -11.07 30.11 22.11
CA ASN A 602 -9.87 29.72 22.83
C ASN A 602 -9.97 28.29 23.39
N SER A 603 -11.17 27.91 23.88
CA SER A 603 -11.41 26.54 24.34
C SER A 603 -11.24 25.51 23.22
N LEU A 604 -11.74 25.80 22.00
CA LEU A 604 -11.58 24.92 20.84
C LEU A 604 -10.10 24.80 20.46
N VAL A 605 -9.43 25.93 20.19
CA VAL A 605 -8.04 25.95 19.71
C VAL A 605 -7.10 25.30 20.73
N SER A 606 -7.27 25.59 22.01
CA SER A 606 -6.45 24.98 23.07
C SER A 606 -6.70 23.48 23.21
N ALA A 607 -7.94 23.00 23.10
CA ALA A 607 -8.24 21.58 23.22
C ALA A 607 -7.65 20.79 22.04
N VAL A 608 -7.81 21.29 20.82
CA VAL A 608 -7.25 20.67 19.61
C VAL A 608 -5.71 20.67 19.67
N GLY A 609 -5.10 21.82 20.00
CA GLY A 609 -3.64 21.94 20.17
C GLY A 609 -3.05 21.03 21.26
N ASN A 610 -3.89 20.54 22.19
CA ASN A 610 -3.51 19.58 23.23
C ASN A 610 -3.87 18.13 22.86
N GLY A 611 -4.17 17.86 21.58
CA GLY A 611 -4.39 16.50 21.05
C GLY A 611 -5.83 16.00 21.09
N ALA A 612 -6.81 16.84 21.46
CA ALA A 612 -8.22 16.43 21.38
C ALA A 612 -8.70 16.34 19.93
N SER A 613 -9.55 15.34 19.64
CA SER A 613 -10.32 15.26 18.39
C SER A 613 -11.02 16.59 18.12
N PHE A 614 -10.91 17.11 16.89
CA PHE A 614 -11.54 18.38 16.52
C PHE A 614 -13.04 18.38 16.78
N LYS A 615 -13.74 17.29 16.46
CA LYS A 615 -15.19 17.18 16.65
C LYS A 615 -15.58 17.26 18.12
N ASP A 616 -14.82 16.60 19.00
CA ASP A 616 -15.10 16.56 20.43
C ASP A 616 -14.76 17.89 21.10
N ALA A 617 -13.61 18.46 20.74
CA ALA A 617 -13.21 19.80 21.17
C ALA A 617 -14.23 20.86 20.75
N PHE A 618 -14.73 20.78 19.51
CA PHE A 618 -15.74 21.68 18.98
C PHE A 618 -17.06 21.55 19.73
N THR A 619 -17.56 20.31 19.88
CA THR A 619 -18.82 20.04 20.59
C THR A 619 -18.76 20.53 22.03
N LYS A 620 -17.62 20.31 22.72
CA LYS A 620 -17.40 20.81 24.08
C LYS A 620 -17.37 22.35 24.14
N ALA A 621 -16.75 23.00 23.16
CA ALA A 621 -16.61 24.45 23.15
C ALA A 621 -17.90 25.20 22.73
N TYR A 622 -18.64 24.68 21.75
CA TYR A 622 -19.80 25.36 21.16
C TYR A 622 -21.16 24.75 21.56
N GLY A 623 -21.16 23.59 22.20
CA GLY A 623 -22.34 22.92 22.75
C GLY A 623 -23.02 21.93 21.80
N ASP A 624 -22.63 21.88 20.53
CA ASP A 624 -23.15 20.91 19.55
C ASP A 624 -22.15 20.72 18.39
N SER A 625 -22.46 19.83 17.46
CA SER A 625 -21.56 19.50 16.34
C SER A 625 -21.36 20.68 15.36
N PRO A 626 -20.25 20.70 14.58
CA PRO A 626 -20.02 21.71 13.56
C PRO A 626 -21.18 21.89 12.59
N GLU A 627 -21.84 20.81 12.20
CA GLU A 627 -22.99 20.81 11.28
C GLU A 627 -24.13 21.65 11.85
N LYS A 628 -24.55 21.36 13.09
CA LYS A 628 -25.66 22.09 13.71
C LYS A 628 -25.31 23.54 14.04
N ILE A 629 -24.08 23.81 14.47
CA ILE A 629 -23.65 25.19 14.70
C ILE A 629 -23.60 25.97 13.38
N SER A 630 -23.26 25.32 12.26
CA SER A 630 -23.34 25.96 10.93
C SER A 630 -24.77 26.34 10.55
N GLU A 631 -25.79 25.55 10.91
CA GLU A 631 -27.19 25.88 10.66
C GLU A 631 -27.66 27.11 11.45
N ILE A 632 -27.16 27.28 12.68
CA ILE A 632 -27.44 28.47 13.50
C ILE A 632 -26.84 29.70 12.82
N TRP A 633 -25.55 29.64 12.46
CA TRP A 633 -24.87 30.71 11.73
C TRP A 633 -25.58 31.07 10.42
N TRP A 634 -26.05 30.07 9.67
CA TRP A 634 -26.78 30.29 8.42
C TRP A 634 -28.07 31.10 8.62
N LYS A 635 -28.81 30.80 9.69
CA LYS A 635 -30.07 31.47 10.02
C LYS A 635 -29.88 32.89 10.54
N THR A 636 -28.73 33.20 11.13
CA THR A 636 -28.45 34.55 11.66
C THR A 636 -28.02 35.54 10.58
N GLY A 637 -27.88 35.12 9.32
CA GLY A 637 -27.54 36.00 8.19
C GLY A 637 -26.18 36.70 8.34
N SER A 638 -25.27 36.07 9.09
CA SER A 638 -24.01 36.66 9.56
C SER A 638 -22.88 36.57 8.54
#